data_AF-A0A1S8C5H9-F1
#
_entry.id   AF-A0A1S8C5H9-F1
#
_cell.length_a   1.000
_cell.length_b   1.000
_cell.length_c   1.000
_cell.angle_alpha   90.00
_cell.angle_beta   90.00
_cell.angle_gamma   90.00
#
_symmetry.space_group_name_H-M   'P 1'
#
loop_
_entity.id
_entity.type
_entity.pdbx_description
1 polymer ?
#
loop_
_entity_poly.entity_id
_entity_poly.type
_entity_poly.pdbx_seq_one_letter_code
_entity_poly.pdbx_strand_id
1 'polypeptide(L)'
;MALVVVGTNSVVESEGYDRDTLALPGRQDDLVRAVVAANPAHRGAGQRRGTGAHAVAGRRRRPADRLVRRPGVRQCGRRRPARGRRAGRRLPTTWPAAEADVPVLDCTPVDGVVEYAEGVHIGYRAWLRSGAQPAYWFGSGRGYTSFELTGVAAPAEAAPGQVVTVTVEVSNTGERDGKEVVQVYAERPDSVVDRPVRWLVGSAAVRVPAGETARVEVAVPTRYLAYWADGWQYEPAPTGCASAPRR
;
A
#
# COMPACT_ATOMS: atom_id res chain seq x y z
N MET A 1 -21.07 20.47 -7.10
CA MET A 1 -20.03 19.62 -6.45
C MET A 1 -20.63 19.05 -5.18
N ALA A 2 -20.56 17.74 -4.97
CA ALA A 2 -21.04 17.10 -3.74
C ALA A 2 -19.86 16.52 -2.95
N LEU A 3 -19.87 16.67 -1.63
CA LEU A 3 -18.95 16.00 -0.70
C LEU A 3 -19.77 15.02 0.14
N VAL A 4 -19.51 13.73 -0.02
CA VAL A 4 -20.16 12.66 0.73
C VAL A 4 -19.14 12.05 1.68
N VAL A 5 -19.49 11.95 2.96
CA VAL A 5 -18.63 11.35 3.99
C VAL A 5 -19.31 10.06 4.45
N VAL A 6 -18.63 8.94 4.25
CA VAL A 6 -19.06 7.59 4.66
C VAL A 6 -17.95 6.90 5.44
N GLY A 7 -18.30 5.86 6.19
CA GLY A 7 -17.33 5.06 6.93
C GLY A 7 -17.95 4.20 8.04
N THR A 8 -17.08 3.74 8.91
CA THR A 8 -17.37 2.97 10.12
C THR A 8 -17.26 3.85 11.36
N ASN A 9 -17.72 3.33 12.50
CA ASN A 9 -17.63 3.98 13.81
C ASN A 9 -17.17 2.97 14.88
N SER A 10 -17.11 3.38 16.14
CA SER A 10 -16.69 2.53 17.26
C SER A 10 -17.66 1.40 17.60
N VAL A 11 -18.87 1.39 17.03
CA VAL A 11 -19.86 0.32 17.20
C VAL A 11 -19.71 -0.75 16.12
N VAL A 12 -19.16 -0.40 14.96
CA VAL A 12 -18.91 -1.37 13.87
C VAL A 12 -17.49 -1.94 13.96
N GLU A 13 -16.55 -1.16 14.52
CA GLU A 13 -15.17 -1.56 14.71
C GLU A 13 -14.79 -1.24 16.17
N SER A 14 -14.94 -2.25 17.02
CA SER A 14 -14.67 -2.20 18.46
C SER A 14 -13.69 -3.29 18.86
N GLU A 15 -13.04 -3.09 20.01
CA GLU A 15 -12.44 -4.18 20.76
C GLU A 15 -13.54 -5.12 21.26
N GLY A 16 -13.26 -6.43 21.24
CA GLY A 16 -14.15 -7.48 21.73
C GLY A 16 -14.94 -8.24 20.66
N TYR A 17 -14.93 -7.80 19.40
CA TYR A 17 -15.48 -8.55 18.28
C TYR A 17 -14.87 -8.09 16.96
N ASP A 18 -14.84 -8.99 16.00
CA ASP A 18 -14.47 -8.69 14.62
C ASP A 18 -15.70 -8.29 13.80
N ARG A 19 -15.44 -7.77 12.59
CA ARG A 19 -16.51 -7.46 11.64
C ARG A 19 -16.87 -8.72 10.84
N ASP A 20 -18.15 -8.92 10.62
CA ASP A 20 -18.65 -10.01 9.76
C ASP A 20 -18.58 -9.68 8.25
N THR A 21 -18.31 -8.43 7.90
CA THR A 21 -18.15 -8.00 6.50
C THR A 21 -17.30 -6.74 6.35
N LEU A 22 -16.64 -6.61 5.19
CA LEU A 22 -15.92 -5.40 4.77
C LEU A 22 -16.82 -4.28 4.22
N ALA A 23 -18.10 -4.55 3.94
CA ALA A 23 -19.06 -3.57 3.41
C ALA A 23 -19.29 -2.37 4.36
N LEU A 24 -19.73 -1.24 3.81
CA LEU A 24 -20.13 -0.09 4.63
C LEU A 24 -21.43 -0.38 5.39
N PRO A 25 -21.56 0.05 6.66
CA PRO A 25 -22.75 -0.24 7.44
C PRO A 25 -23.97 0.53 6.91
N GLY A 26 -25.13 -0.13 6.94
CA GLY A 26 -26.41 0.45 6.52
C GLY A 26 -26.50 0.68 5.01
N ARG A 27 -27.10 1.80 4.60
CA ARG A 27 -27.35 2.14 3.19
C ARG A 27 -26.34 3.14 2.62
N GLN A 28 -25.13 3.19 3.18
CA GLN A 28 -24.11 4.17 2.75
C GLN A 28 -23.67 3.94 1.30
N ASP A 29 -23.58 2.69 0.83
CA ASP A 29 -23.29 2.41 -0.58
C ASP A 29 -24.41 2.88 -1.52
N ASP A 30 -25.69 2.74 -1.12
CA ASP A 30 -26.83 3.28 -1.88
C ASP A 30 -26.75 4.80 -1.98
N LEU A 31 -26.45 5.47 -0.87
CA LEU A 31 -26.28 6.92 -0.81
C LEU A 31 -25.18 7.38 -1.79
N VAL A 32 -24.01 6.72 -1.74
CA VAL A 32 -22.90 7.04 -2.65
C VAL A 32 -23.31 6.81 -4.11
N ARG A 33 -23.99 5.71 -4.42
CA ARG A 33 -24.49 5.43 -5.78
C ARG A 33 -25.47 6.50 -6.26
N ALA A 34 -26.44 6.89 -5.43
CA ALA A 34 -27.45 7.89 -5.75
C ALA A 34 -26.82 9.27 -6.00
N VAL A 35 -25.92 9.72 -5.13
CA VAL A 35 -25.25 11.02 -5.29
C VAL A 35 -24.40 11.06 -6.55
N VAL A 36 -23.70 9.97 -6.88
CA VAL A 36 -22.89 9.90 -8.10
C VAL A 36 -23.75 9.89 -9.35
N ALA A 37 -24.89 9.18 -9.33
CA ALA A 37 -25.83 9.15 -10.45
C ALA A 37 -26.45 10.54 -10.72
N ALA A 38 -26.75 11.29 -9.66
CA ALA A 38 -27.42 12.59 -9.74
C ALA A 38 -26.51 13.77 -10.13
N ASN A 39 -25.19 13.63 -10.09
CA ASN A 39 -24.27 14.75 -10.30
C ASN A 39 -23.61 14.73 -11.71
N PRO A 40 -23.95 15.69 -12.61
CA PRO A 40 -23.44 15.75 -13.98
C PRO A 40 -21.92 15.92 -14.10
N ALA A 41 -21.29 16.54 -13.09
CA ALA A 41 -19.83 16.74 -13.07
C ALA A 41 -19.04 15.42 -13.00
N HIS A 42 -19.69 14.30 -12.65
CA HIS A 42 -19.07 12.98 -12.71
C HIS A 42 -19.17 12.32 -14.09
N ARG A 43 -19.90 12.89 -15.06
CA ARG A 43 -20.11 12.29 -16.39
C ARG A 43 -19.14 12.82 -17.46
N GLY A 44 -18.63 14.06 -17.35
CA GLY A 44 -18.04 14.80 -18.50
C GLY A 44 -16.52 15.08 -18.54
N ALA A 45 -15.70 14.72 -17.55
CA ALA A 45 -14.26 15.02 -17.60
C ALA A 45 -13.39 13.81 -17.21
N GLY A 46 -12.40 13.50 -18.06
CA GLY A 46 -11.32 12.54 -17.78
C GLY A 46 -10.44 12.89 -16.56
N GLN A 47 -10.73 14.01 -15.88
CA GLN A 47 -10.17 14.41 -14.59
C GLN A 47 -11.29 14.56 -13.57
N ARG A 48 -11.74 13.45 -13.00
CA ARG A 48 -12.76 13.47 -11.95
C ARG A 48 -12.07 13.79 -10.61
N ARG A 49 -12.48 14.87 -9.93
CA ARG A 49 -12.08 15.17 -8.55
C ARG A 49 -13.25 14.83 -7.64
N GLY A 50 -13.37 13.56 -7.23
CA GLY A 50 -14.07 13.18 -6.02
C GLY A 50 -13.20 13.47 -4.80
N THR A 51 -13.73 13.37 -3.58
CA THR A 51 -12.92 13.25 -2.37
C THR A 51 -13.72 12.33 -1.46
N GLY A 52 -13.70 11.03 -1.76
CA GLY A 52 -14.38 9.99 -0.97
C GLY A 52 -13.50 9.46 0.15
N ALA A 53 -14.03 9.38 1.36
CA ALA A 53 -13.50 8.53 2.43
C ALA A 53 -14.25 7.19 2.36
N HIS A 54 -13.50 6.09 2.22
CA HIS A 54 -13.87 4.67 2.24
C HIS A 54 -14.89 4.13 1.23
N ALA A 55 -14.45 3.10 0.49
CA ALA A 55 -15.29 2.03 -0.05
C ALA A 55 -14.43 0.74 -0.10
N VAL A 56 -14.87 -0.33 0.55
CA VAL A 56 -14.71 -1.69 0.02
C VAL A 56 -16.09 -2.08 -0.46
N ALA A 57 -16.31 -1.95 -1.77
CA ALA A 57 -17.27 -2.71 -2.56
C ALA A 57 -17.22 -2.17 -4.01
N GLY A 58 -16.62 -2.95 -4.90
CA GLY A 58 -17.08 -3.01 -6.29
C GLY A 58 -16.66 -1.85 -7.21
N ARG A 59 -15.64 -2.17 -8.02
CA ARG A 59 -15.30 -1.63 -9.35
C ARG A 59 -14.22 -0.55 -9.43
N ARG A 60 -13.30 -0.89 -10.33
CA ARG A 60 -12.21 -0.11 -10.91
C ARG A 60 -12.66 1.29 -11.35
N ARG A 61 -11.72 2.24 -11.20
CA ARG A 61 -11.70 3.60 -11.78
C ARG A 61 -12.72 4.58 -11.20
N ARG A 62 -12.55 4.98 -9.94
CA ARG A 62 -13.05 6.28 -9.45
C ARG A 62 -11.89 7.24 -9.17
N PRO A 63 -11.81 8.40 -9.84
CA PRO A 63 -10.70 9.30 -9.64
C PRO A 63 -10.99 10.24 -8.46
N ALA A 64 -10.07 10.16 -7.50
CA ALA A 64 -9.96 10.91 -6.24
C ALA A 64 -10.83 10.42 -5.07
N ASP A 65 -10.40 9.32 -4.47
CA ASP A 65 -10.72 9.01 -3.07
C ASP A 65 -9.59 9.57 -2.18
N ARG A 66 -9.98 10.25 -1.10
CA ARG A 66 -9.05 10.75 -0.09
C ARG A 66 -9.30 10.01 1.21
N LEU A 67 -8.41 9.09 1.50
CA LEU A 67 -8.43 8.34 2.74
C LEU A 67 -8.07 9.21 3.95
N VAL A 68 -8.91 9.16 4.98
CA VAL A 68 -8.62 9.70 6.32
C VAL A 68 -8.86 8.58 7.34
N ARG A 69 -7.79 7.96 7.84
CA ARG A 69 -7.87 7.02 8.98
C ARG A 69 -8.29 7.79 10.25
N ARG A 70 -9.01 7.12 11.17
CA ARG A 70 -9.48 7.66 12.46
C ARG A 70 -8.50 8.71 13.02
N PRO A 71 -8.87 9.99 13.00
CA PRO A 71 -8.06 11.00 13.65
C PRO A 71 -8.22 10.83 15.17
N GLY A 72 -7.12 10.71 15.91
CA GLY A 72 -7.17 10.75 17.37
C GLY A 72 -7.86 12.03 17.88
N VAL A 73 -8.48 11.93 19.06
CA VAL A 73 -9.45 12.86 19.68
C VAL A 73 -9.05 14.35 19.66
N ARG A 74 -7.77 14.68 19.48
CA ARG A 74 -7.27 16.06 19.40
C ARG A 74 -7.52 16.82 18.08
N GLN A 75 -8.23 16.26 17.09
CA GLN A 75 -8.38 16.89 15.76
C GLN A 75 -9.81 17.33 15.40
N CYS A 76 -10.76 17.30 16.34
CA CYS A 76 -12.13 17.81 16.11
C CYS A 76 -12.22 19.36 16.08
N GLY A 77 -11.14 20.07 16.43
CA GLY A 77 -11.07 21.53 16.32
C GLY A 77 -10.71 21.99 14.90
N ARG A 78 -11.71 22.46 14.15
CA ARG A 78 -11.60 23.26 12.90
C ARG A 78 -10.64 22.72 11.82
N ARG A 79 -11.16 21.90 10.90
CA ARG A 79 -10.53 21.68 9.59
C ARG A 79 -11.30 22.33 8.46
N ARG A 80 -10.80 23.48 8.00
CA ARG A 80 -10.87 23.80 6.56
C ARG A 80 -10.19 22.63 5.81
N PRO A 81 -10.77 22.10 4.72
CA PRO A 81 -10.10 21.10 3.92
C PRO A 81 -8.79 21.71 3.42
N ALA A 82 -7.66 21.22 3.96
CA ALA A 82 -6.36 21.68 3.54
C ALA A 82 -6.19 21.38 2.05
N ARG A 83 -6.39 22.41 1.22
CA ARG A 83 -5.95 22.43 -0.18
C ARG A 83 -4.41 22.31 -0.12
N GLY A 84 -3.87 21.20 -0.60
CA GLY A 84 -2.44 21.08 -0.94
C GLY A 84 -1.48 20.38 0.04
N ARG A 85 -1.75 20.24 1.34
CA ARG A 85 -0.68 19.90 2.31
C ARG A 85 -0.44 18.41 2.65
N ARG A 86 -1.18 17.44 2.10
CA ARG A 86 -1.10 16.02 2.54
C ARG A 86 -1.06 14.99 1.42
N ALA A 87 -0.48 15.33 0.27
CA ALA A 87 -0.20 14.38 -0.81
C ALA A 87 1.05 13.53 -0.49
N GLY A 88 1.13 12.29 -1.00
CA GLY A 88 2.29 11.41 -0.82
C GLY A 88 2.27 10.53 0.44
N ARG A 89 1.09 10.05 0.86
CA ARG A 89 0.98 8.94 1.83
C ARG A 89 0.81 7.63 1.06
N ARG A 90 1.41 6.56 1.56
CA ARG A 90 1.28 5.21 1.00
C ARG A 90 0.39 4.36 1.91
N LEU A 91 -0.40 3.46 1.33
CA LEU A 91 -1.28 2.55 2.06
C LEU A 91 -0.46 1.53 2.85
N PRO A 92 -0.73 1.34 4.16
CA PRO A 92 -0.04 0.33 4.96
C PRO A 92 -0.69 -1.07 4.84
N THR A 93 -1.82 -1.20 4.14
CA THR A 93 -2.53 -2.47 3.91
C THR A 93 -2.98 -2.56 2.45
N THR A 94 -3.14 -3.79 1.94
CA THR A 94 -3.78 -4.06 0.64
C THR A 94 -5.29 -4.00 0.80
N TRP A 95 -5.96 -3.35 -0.15
CA TRP A 95 -7.41 -3.13 -0.10
C TRP A 95 -8.10 -3.95 -1.21
N PRO A 96 -9.01 -4.86 -0.84
CA PRO A 96 -9.68 -5.72 -1.80
C PRO A 96 -10.55 -4.96 -2.80
N ALA A 97 -10.73 -5.53 -3.99
CA ALA A 97 -11.75 -5.10 -4.93
C ALA A 97 -13.14 -5.64 -4.55
N ALA A 98 -13.19 -6.91 -4.14
CA ALA A 98 -14.30 -7.54 -3.48
C ALA A 98 -13.81 -8.34 -2.26
N GLU A 99 -14.68 -8.49 -1.26
CA GLU A 99 -14.37 -9.26 -0.05
C GLU A 99 -14.04 -10.73 -0.36
N ALA A 100 -14.71 -11.33 -1.34
CA ALA A 100 -14.43 -12.68 -1.81
C ALA A 100 -13.03 -12.86 -2.42
N ASP A 101 -12.34 -11.78 -2.80
CA ASP A 101 -10.97 -11.84 -3.33
C ASP A 101 -9.90 -11.86 -2.22
N VAL A 102 -10.29 -11.68 -0.94
CA VAL A 102 -9.34 -11.58 0.17
C VAL A 102 -8.72 -12.95 0.43
N PRO A 103 -7.39 -13.13 0.25
CA PRO A 103 -6.79 -14.46 0.31
C PRO A 103 -6.69 -15.05 1.73
N VAL A 104 -6.75 -14.19 2.76
CA VAL A 104 -6.68 -14.57 4.18
C VAL A 104 -7.80 -13.80 4.88
N LEU A 105 -8.92 -14.48 5.08
CA LEU A 105 -10.15 -13.87 5.62
C LEU A 105 -10.68 -14.62 6.84
N ASP A 106 -10.46 -15.94 6.92
CA ASP A 106 -10.97 -16.74 8.03
C ASP A 106 -10.02 -16.66 9.23
N CYS A 107 -10.53 -16.07 10.31
CA CYS A 107 -9.89 -16.03 11.63
C CYS A 107 -10.82 -16.62 12.70
N THR A 108 -11.81 -17.41 12.29
CA THR A 108 -12.82 -17.97 13.18
C THR A 108 -12.23 -19.10 14.00
N PRO A 109 -12.26 -19.03 15.34
CA PRO A 109 -11.77 -20.13 16.16
C PRO A 109 -12.67 -21.37 16.00
N VAL A 110 -12.05 -22.52 15.75
CA VAL A 110 -12.69 -23.84 15.83
C VAL A 110 -12.17 -24.51 17.11
N ASP A 111 -13.07 -24.89 18.01
CA ASP A 111 -12.73 -25.46 19.32
C ASP A 111 -11.72 -24.61 20.13
N GLY A 112 -11.81 -23.27 19.98
CA GLY A 112 -10.94 -22.31 20.65
C GLY A 112 -9.56 -22.13 20.00
N VAL A 113 -9.33 -22.72 18.82
CA VAL A 113 -8.06 -22.64 18.08
C VAL A 113 -8.26 -21.92 16.76
N VAL A 114 -7.37 -20.97 16.45
CA VAL A 114 -7.25 -20.35 15.13
C VAL A 114 -5.95 -20.83 14.50
N GLU A 115 -6.05 -21.53 13.38
CA GLU A 115 -4.89 -21.99 12.63
C GLU A 115 -4.46 -20.93 11.60
N TYR A 116 -3.19 -20.56 11.62
CA TYR A 116 -2.59 -19.59 10.69
C TYR A 116 -2.00 -20.32 9.49
N ALA A 117 -2.87 -20.96 8.71
CA ALA A 117 -2.50 -21.83 7.58
C ALA A 117 -1.80 -21.06 6.44
N GLU A 118 -1.97 -19.74 6.37
CA GLU A 118 -1.33 -18.87 5.38
C GLU A 118 0.19 -18.67 5.60
N GLY A 119 0.69 -19.03 6.79
CA GLY A 119 2.10 -18.90 7.14
C GLY A 119 2.65 -17.48 6.93
N VAL A 120 3.71 -17.34 6.13
CA VAL A 120 4.35 -16.04 5.85
C VAL A 120 3.59 -15.17 4.83
N HIS A 121 2.56 -15.73 4.19
CA HIS A 121 1.82 -15.11 3.10
C HIS A 121 0.64 -14.31 3.62
N ILE A 122 0.92 -13.24 4.36
CA ILE A 122 -0.09 -12.34 4.94
C ILE A 122 -0.12 -11.00 4.19
N GLY A 123 -1.30 -10.41 4.06
CA GLY A 123 -1.49 -9.12 3.40
C GLY A 123 -1.04 -9.16 1.94
N TYR A 124 -0.29 -8.16 1.47
CA TYR A 124 0.13 -8.09 0.05
C TYR A 124 0.89 -9.34 -0.43
N ARG A 125 1.53 -10.08 0.47
CA ARG A 125 2.22 -11.34 0.15
C ARG A 125 1.22 -12.42 -0.26
N ALA A 126 0.12 -12.54 0.47
CA ALA A 126 -1.01 -13.43 0.15
C ALA A 126 -1.63 -13.09 -1.23
N TRP A 127 -1.82 -11.79 -1.49
CA TRP A 127 -2.35 -11.30 -2.77
C TRP A 127 -1.42 -11.65 -3.93
N LEU A 128 -0.10 -11.49 -3.76
CA LEU A 128 0.86 -11.87 -4.78
C LEU A 128 0.88 -13.38 -5.03
N ARG A 129 0.80 -14.19 -3.96
CA ARG A 129 0.76 -15.67 -4.07
C ARG A 129 -0.51 -16.17 -4.77
N SER A 130 -1.66 -15.59 -4.46
CA SER A 130 -2.95 -15.98 -5.04
C SER A 130 -3.17 -15.47 -6.48
N GLY A 131 -2.42 -14.45 -6.91
CA GLY A 131 -2.61 -13.79 -8.20
C GLY A 131 -3.83 -12.84 -8.26
N ALA A 132 -4.59 -12.73 -7.17
CA ALA A 132 -5.75 -11.85 -7.07
C ALA A 132 -5.37 -10.37 -7.25
N GLN A 133 -6.29 -9.58 -7.80
CA GLN A 133 -6.05 -8.16 -8.13
C GLN A 133 -6.82 -7.24 -7.19
N PRO A 134 -6.17 -6.63 -6.18
CA PRO A 134 -6.82 -5.73 -5.24
C PRO A 134 -7.22 -4.41 -5.92
N ALA A 135 -8.15 -3.68 -5.30
CA ALA A 135 -8.47 -2.32 -5.73
C ALA A 135 -7.28 -1.38 -5.53
N TYR A 136 -6.57 -1.53 -4.40
CA TYR A 136 -5.37 -0.78 -4.10
C TYR A 136 -4.33 -1.66 -3.43
N TRP A 137 -3.14 -1.72 -4.01
CA TRP A 137 -2.01 -2.43 -3.44
C TRP A 137 -1.49 -1.75 -2.18
N PHE A 138 -0.94 -2.55 -1.25
CA PHE A 138 0.01 -2.07 -0.25
C PHE A 138 1.04 -1.14 -0.89
N GLY A 139 1.40 -0.07 -0.19
CA GLY A 139 2.38 0.88 -0.69
C GLY A 139 1.85 1.84 -1.77
N SER A 140 0.62 1.67 -2.25
CA SER A 140 0.02 2.59 -3.23
C SER A 140 -0.42 3.90 -2.59
N GLY A 141 -0.36 4.99 -3.35
CA GLY A 141 -0.75 6.32 -2.89
C GLY A 141 -0.61 7.33 -4.02
N ARG A 142 -1.59 8.22 -4.17
CA ARG A 142 -1.57 9.24 -5.23
C ARG A 142 -1.08 10.57 -4.69
N GLY A 143 -0.24 11.23 -5.49
CA GLY A 143 0.22 12.60 -5.27
C GLY A 143 -0.61 13.63 -6.05
N TYR A 144 -0.25 14.91 -5.89
CA TYR A 144 -0.66 15.98 -6.81
C TYR A 144 0.36 16.23 -7.92
N THR A 145 1.46 15.48 -7.92
CA THR A 145 2.51 15.49 -8.93
C THR A 145 2.85 14.04 -9.32
N SER A 146 3.64 13.86 -10.36
CA SER A 146 4.15 12.58 -10.85
C SER A 146 5.64 12.44 -10.57
N PHE A 147 6.09 11.21 -10.38
CA PHE A 147 7.49 10.87 -10.14
C PHE A 147 7.91 9.72 -11.04
N GLU A 148 9.17 9.75 -11.46
CA GLU A 148 9.84 8.66 -12.14
C GLU A 148 11.10 8.28 -11.38
N LEU A 149 11.40 6.99 -11.32
CA LEU A 149 12.67 6.49 -10.79
C LEU A 149 13.62 6.35 -11.97
N THR A 150 14.70 7.12 -11.98
CA THR A 150 15.60 7.27 -13.14
C THR A 150 16.92 6.53 -12.98
N GLY A 151 17.26 6.13 -11.75
CA GLY A 151 18.47 5.38 -11.45
C GLY A 151 18.37 4.60 -10.14
N VAL A 152 19.06 3.47 -10.08
CA VAL A 152 19.21 2.66 -8.87
C VAL A 152 20.66 2.16 -8.77
N ALA A 153 21.23 2.27 -7.58
CA ALA A 153 22.54 1.72 -7.25
C ALA A 153 22.46 1.00 -5.90
N ALA A 154 23.01 -0.20 -5.84
CA ALA A 154 23.10 -1.01 -4.63
C ALA A 154 24.43 -1.77 -4.63
N PRO A 155 25.02 -2.04 -3.45
CA PRO A 155 26.15 -2.97 -3.34
C PRO A 155 25.82 -4.34 -3.92
N ALA A 156 26.82 -4.95 -4.59
CA ALA A 156 26.69 -6.29 -5.15
C ALA A 156 26.64 -7.39 -4.06
N GLU A 157 27.26 -7.12 -2.92
CA GLU A 157 27.40 -8.06 -1.81
C GLU A 157 27.08 -7.38 -0.48
N ALA A 158 26.67 -8.18 0.49
CA ALA A 158 26.37 -7.73 1.84
C ALA A 158 26.64 -8.84 2.85
N ALA A 159 27.27 -8.49 3.98
CA ALA A 159 27.53 -9.43 5.05
C ALA A 159 26.32 -9.59 5.98
N PRO A 160 26.10 -10.77 6.58
CA PRO A 160 25.13 -10.97 7.65
C PRO A 160 25.23 -9.91 8.75
N GLY A 161 24.11 -9.30 9.12
CA GLY A 161 24.05 -8.25 10.16
C GLY A 161 24.39 -6.83 9.68
N GLN A 162 24.84 -6.66 8.43
CA GLN A 162 25.10 -5.35 7.85
C GLN A 162 23.80 -4.60 7.51
N VAL A 163 23.88 -3.26 7.43
CA VAL A 163 22.89 -2.41 6.76
C VAL A 163 23.46 -1.97 5.42
N VAL A 164 22.76 -2.31 4.34
CA VAL A 164 23.09 -1.97 2.96
C VAL A 164 22.37 -0.68 2.57
N THR A 165 23.05 0.24 1.90
CA THR A 165 22.41 1.45 1.37
C THR A 165 22.05 1.24 -0.09
N VAL A 166 20.76 1.34 -0.42
CA VAL A 166 20.27 1.39 -1.80
C VAL A 166 20.00 2.85 -2.16
N THR A 167 20.69 3.35 -3.17
CA THR A 167 20.55 4.72 -3.66
C THR A 167 19.63 4.74 -4.86
N VAL A 168 18.62 5.62 -4.83
CA VAL A 168 17.65 5.77 -5.92
C VAL A 168 17.57 7.23 -6.34
N GLU A 169 17.55 7.47 -7.64
CA GLU A 169 17.32 8.80 -8.21
C GLU A 169 15.84 8.95 -8.58
N VAL A 170 15.22 10.03 -8.10
CA VAL A 170 13.79 10.28 -8.21
C VAL A 170 13.58 11.63 -8.87
N SER A 171 12.98 11.63 -10.04
CA SER A 171 12.66 12.83 -10.81
C SER A 171 11.19 13.18 -10.65
N ASN A 172 10.89 14.44 -10.29
CA ASN A 172 9.52 14.95 -10.26
C ASN A 172 9.14 15.50 -11.63
N THR A 173 8.31 14.75 -12.34
CA THR A 173 7.91 15.04 -13.72
C THR A 173 6.70 15.97 -13.82
N GLY A 174 6.15 16.41 -12.68
CA GLY A 174 4.97 17.28 -12.66
C GLY A 174 5.27 18.73 -12.27
N GLU A 175 4.23 19.56 -12.35
CA GLU A 175 4.30 21.02 -12.14
C GLU A 175 4.23 21.45 -10.67
N ARG A 176 4.30 20.50 -9.72
CA ARG A 176 4.15 20.78 -8.29
C ARG A 176 5.20 20.07 -7.49
N ASP A 177 5.73 20.76 -6.49
CA ASP A 177 6.53 20.13 -5.45
C ASP A 177 5.75 18.98 -4.82
N GLY A 178 6.46 17.88 -4.56
CA GLY A 178 5.85 16.72 -3.97
C GLY A 178 6.78 15.93 -3.09
N LYS A 179 6.22 14.86 -2.53
CA LYS A 179 6.93 13.90 -1.71
C LYS A 179 6.66 12.51 -2.24
N GLU A 180 7.72 11.78 -2.53
CA GLU A 180 7.70 10.37 -2.91
C GLU A 180 8.22 9.51 -1.74
N VAL A 181 7.73 8.28 -1.64
CA VAL A 181 8.21 7.24 -0.74
C VAL A 181 8.70 6.08 -1.61
N VAL A 182 10.02 5.97 -1.74
CA VAL A 182 10.67 4.86 -2.42
C VAL A 182 10.58 3.63 -1.52
N GLN A 183 10.22 2.49 -2.10
CA GLN A 183 10.08 1.21 -1.43
C GLN A 183 10.97 0.19 -2.13
N VAL A 184 11.81 -0.50 -1.35
CA VAL A 184 12.70 -1.56 -1.84
C VAL A 184 12.12 -2.90 -1.40
N TYR A 185 11.93 -3.79 -2.37
CA TYR A 185 11.44 -5.14 -2.16
C TYR A 185 12.54 -6.15 -2.52
N ALA A 186 12.65 -7.21 -1.74
CA ALA A 186 13.48 -8.36 -2.09
C ALA A 186 12.62 -9.48 -2.69
N GLU A 187 13.21 -10.23 -3.61
CA GLU A 187 12.63 -11.40 -4.28
C GLU A 187 13.65 -12.52 -4.28
N ARG A 188 13.19 -13.75 -4.08
CA ARG A 188 14.04 -14.94 -4.20
C ARG A 188 13.21 -16.13 -4.68
N PRO A 189 13.10 -16.32 -6.00
CA PRO A 189 12.31 -17.42 -6.58
C PRO A 189 12.83 -18.81 -6.20
N ASP A 190 14.15 -19.00 -6.18
CA ASP A 190 14.79 -20.30 -5.91
C ASP A 190 15.27 -20.38 -4.45
N SER A 191 14.32 -20.28 -3.52
CA SER A 191 14.56 -20.35 -2.08
C SER A 191 14.44 -21.79 -1.56
N VAL A 192 15.30 -22.17 -0.61
CA VAL A 192 15.20 -23.49 0.06
C VAL A 192 14.06 -23.54 1.09
N VAL A 193 13.51 -22.38 1.44
CA VAL A 193 12.33 -22.23 2.32
C VAL A 193 11.19 -21.54 1.58
N ASP A 194 9.96 -21.74 2.05
CA ASP A 194 8.80 -20.99 1.56
C ASP A 194 8.99 -19.49 1.83
N ARG A 195 8.95 -18.69 0.76
CA ARG A 195 9.13 -17.24 0.80
C ARG A 195 7.99 -16.53 0.08
N PRO A 196 7.63 -15.32 0.54
CA PRO A 196 6.78 -14.44 -0.25
C PRO A 196 7.40 -14.16 -1.62
N VAL A 197 6.56 -14.06 -2.66
CA VAL A 197 6.98 -13.67 -4.03
C VAL A 197 7.92 -12.47 -3.99
N ARG A 198 7.55 -11.45 -3.20
CA ARG A 198 8.42 -10.35 -2.81
C ARG A 198 8.06 -9.82 -1.44
N TRP A 199 9.00 -9.20 -0.74
CA TRP A 199 8.75 -8.58 0.55
C TRP A 199 9.50 -7.26 0.73
N LEU A 200 8.87 -6.30 1.40
CA LEU A 200 9.43 -4.98 1.69
C LEU A 200 10.64 -5.12 2.64
N VAL A 201 11.77 -4.57 2.24
CA VAL A 201 13.04 -4.59 3.01
C VAL A 201 13.56 -3.20 3.35
N GLY A 202 12.97 -2.14 2.78
CA GLY A 202 13.35 -0.78 3.09
C GLY A 202 12.41 0.22 2.48
N SER A 203 12.32 1.41 3.08
CA SER A 203 11.64 2.54 2.47
C SER A 203 12.19 3.86 2.97
N ALA A 204 12.26 4.85 2.10
CA ALA A 204 12.63 6.21 2.47
C ALA A 204 11.76 7.22 1.71
N ALA A 205 11.51 8.37 2.34
CA ALA A 205 10.75 9.44 1.73
C ALA A 205 11.70 10.55 1.26
N VAL A 206 11.42 11.09 0.07
CA VAL A 206 12.15 12.22 -0.51
C VAL A 206 11.19 13.30 -0.95
N ARG A 207 11.56 14.55 -0.76
CA ARG A 207 10.85 15.71 -1.30
C ARG A 207 11.61 16.19 -2.52
N VAL A 208 10.90 16.37 -3.61
CA VAL A 208 11.50 16.78 -4.88
C VAL A 208 10.68 17.96 -5.40
N PRO A 209 11.30 19.14 -5.61
CA PRO A 209 10.64 20.27 -6.26
C PRO A 209 10.14 19.91 -7.66
N ALA A 210 9.19 20.67 -8.19
CA ALA A 210 8.70 20.46 -9.56
C ALA A 210 9.86 20.52 -10.59
N GLY A 211 9.94 19.54 -11.49
CA GLY A 211 10.97 19.47 -12.54
C GLY A 211 12.36 19.04 -12.08
N GLU A 212 12.58 18.87 -10.78
CA GLU A 212 13.89 18.53 -10.22
C GLU A 212 14.08 17.02 -10.06
N THR A 213 15.35 16.63 -9.87
CA THR A 213 15.74 15.27 -9.49
C THR A 213 16.43 15.27 -8.14
N ALA A 214 16.07 14.33 -7.27
CA ALA A 214 16.71 14.16 -5.98
C ALA A 214 17.17 12.71 -5.79
N ARG A 215 18.29 12.55 -5.08
CA ARG A 215 18.79 11.26 -4.64
C ARG A 215 18.22 10.91 -3.27
N VAL A 216 17.79 9.66 -3.10
CA VAL A 216 17.34 9.11 -1.83
C VAL A 216 18.10 7.85 -1.49
N GLU A 217 18.51 7.73 -0.23
CA GLU A 217 19.17 6.56 0.32
C GLU A 217 18.16 5.75 1.15
N VAL A 218 18.04 4.48 0.81
CA VAL A 218 17.19 3.52 1.52
C VAL A 218 18.09 2.54 2.26
N ALA A 219 18.04 2.60 3.59
CA ALA A 219 18.71 1.63 4.44
C ALA A 219 17.97 0.27 4.38
N VAL A 220 18.71 -0.78 4.05
CA VAL A 220 18.25 -2.17 3.95
C VAL A 220 19.07 -3.02 4.92
N PRO A 221 18.56 -3.26 6.15
CA PRO A 221 19.14 -4.25 7.04
C PRO A 221 19.13 -5.64 6.39
N THR A 222 20.28 -6.28 6.27
CA THR A 222 20.40 -7.66 5.72
C THR A 222 19.57 -8.67 6.48
N ARG A 223 19.26 -8.39 7.74
CA ARG A 223 18.29 -9.14 8.55
C ARG A 223 16.95 -9.36 7.83
N TYR A 224 16.48 -8.42 7.02
CA TYR A 224 15.24 -8.62 6.28
C TYR A 224 15.37 -9.58 5.10
N LEU A 225 16.58 -9.99 4.71
CA LEU A 225 16.84 -11.03 3.72
C LEU A 225 16.94 -12.42 4.37
N ALA A 226 17.20 -12.48 5.68
CA ALA A 226 17.30 -13.71 6.43
C ALA A 226 15.92 -14.39 6.59
N TYR A 227 15.96 -15.69 6.87
CA TYR A 227 14.79 -16.48 7.27
C TYR A 227 15.02 -17.08 8.65
N TRP A 228 13.93 -17.52 9.29
CA TRP A 228 13.99 -18.13 10.62
C TRP A 228 14.00 -19.66 10.51
N ALA A 229 15.04 -20.28 11.06
CA ALA A 229 15.19 -21.73 11.26
C ALA A 229 16.09 -21.94 12.49
N ASP A 230 15.45 -22.08 13.67
CA ASP A 230 16.12 -22.15 14.99
C ASP A 230 17.15 -21.04 15.23
N GLY A 231 16.88 -19.88 14.66
CA GLY A 231 17.84 -18.79 14.53
C GLY A 231 17.69 -18.10 13.18
N TRP A 232 18.44 -17.02 12.98
CA TRP A 232 18.40 -16.30 11.71
C TRP A 232 19.48 -16.80 10.78
N GLN A 233 19.02 -17.35 9.66
CA GLN A 233 19.84 -17.95 8.65
C GLN A 233 19.81 -17.10 7.38
N TYR A 234 20.91 -17.10 6.65
CA TYR A 234 21.07 -16.43 5.38
C TYR A 234 21.30 -17.49 4.32
N GLU A 235 20.59 -17.36 3.21
CA GLU A 235 20.89 -18.19 2.06
C GLU A 235 21.95 -17.48 1.19
N PRO A 236 22.95 -18.20 0.67
CA PRO A 236 23.96 -17.63 -0.22
C PRO A 236 23.33 -17.06 -1.49
N ALA A 237 24.03 -16.12 -2.13
CA ALA A 237 23.60 -15.59 -3.42
C ALA A 237 23.52 -16.72 -4.45
N PRO A 238 22.51 -16.71 -5.35
CA PRO A 238 22.42 -17.71 -6.41
C PRO A 238 23.68 -17.64 -7.29
N THR A 239 24.39 -18.75 -7.38
CA THR A 239 25.55 -18.94 -8.27
C THR A 239 25.06 -19.00 -9.72
N GLY A 240 24.97 -17.84 -10.40
CA GLY A 240 24.67 -17.84 -11.84
C GLY A 240 24.08 -16.57 -12.49
N CYS A 241 23.83 -15.48 -11.77
CA CYS A 241 23.24 -14.29 -12.40
C CYS A 241 24.29 -13.42 -13.13
N ALA A 242 24.61 -13.78 -14.37
CA ALA A 242 25.03 -12.81 -15.37
C ALA A 242 23.81 -11.94 -15.72
N SER A 243 23.75 -10.73 -15.16
CA SER A 243 22.68 -9.77 -15.42
C SER A 243 22.81 -9.19 -16.84
N ALA A 244 22.03 -9.74 -17.78
CA ALA A 244 21.63 -8.98 -18.96
C ALA A 244 20.50 -8.02 -18.55
N PRO A 245 20.61 -6.71 -18.81
CA PRO A 245 19.56 -5.76 -18.46
C PRO A 245 18.34 -6.02 -19.34
N ARG A 246 17.21 -6.41 -18.74
CA ARG A 246 15.90 -6.38 -19.41
C ARG A 246 15.29 -5.00 -19.18
N ARG A 247 14.96 -4.34 -20.30
CA ARG A 247 14.31 -3.04 -20.43
C ARG A 247 12.91 -3.03 -19.85
#